data_AF-T0XXL3-F1
#
_entry.id   AF-T0XXL3-F1
#
_cell.length_a   1.000
_cell.length_b   1.000
_cell.length_c   1.000
_cell.angle_alpha   90.00
_cell.angle_beta   90.00
_cell.angle_gamma   90.00
#
_symmetry.space_group_name_H-M   'P 1'
#
loop_
_entity.id
_entity.type
_entity.pdbx_description
1 polymer ?
#
loop_
_entity_poly.entity_id
_entity_poly.type
_entity_poly.pdbx_seq_one_letter_code
_entity_poly.pdbx_strand_id
1 'polypeptide(L)'
;KRIVNTVSFSLDGAEFKLYQDVTRMVKSISTRAAAQAPGDPRARAMGFLMALYQRRLASSTASLKASLTRRADSLTRKLNHADEMLKEGPIDIPDEDEWEEMEESQRELLERKIEAVMLTENRELTNEEIAELRRLATEAQAIIDGDEEAKLSRLKSLLEEQGFFEGF
;
A
#
# COMPACT_ATOMS: atom_id res chain seq x y z
N LYS A 1 -32.67 8.39 -11.79
CA LYS A 1 -31.58 9.39 -11.68
C LYS A 1 -30.62 8.93 -10.60
N ARG A 2 -29.38 8.57 -10.95
CA ARG A 2 -28.34 8.16 -9.98
C ARG A 2 -27.62 9.44 -9.55
N ILE A 3 -27.74 9.81 -8.27
CA ILE A 3 -26.99 10.92 -7.69
C ILE A 3 -25.61 10.35 -7.38
N VAL A 4 -24.62 10.68 -8.20
CA VAL A 4 -23.22 10.38 -7.91
C VAL A 4 -22.76 11.50 -6.98
N ASN A 5 -22.81 11.27 -5.68
CA ASN A 5 -22.14 12.15 -4.72
C ASN A 5 -20.64 11.85 -4.82
N THR A 6 -19.93 12.59 -5.67
CA THR A 6 -18.47 12.63 -5.66
C THR A 6 -18.08 13.44 -4.43
N VAL A 7 -17.93 12.76 -3.30
CA VAL A 7 -17.29 13.36 -2.12
C VAL A 7 -15.84 13.59 -2.53
N SER A 8 -15.45 14.86 -2.67
CA SER A 8 -14.06 15.23 -2.90
C SER A 8 -13.24 14.76 -1.70
N PHE A 9 -12.47 13.68 -1.86
CA PHE A 9 -11.46 13.27 -0.89
C PHE A 9 -10.36 14.35 -0.88
N SER A 10 -10.49 15.33 0.03
CA SER A 10 -9.37 16.17 0.43
C SER A 10 -8.46 15.28 1.25
N LEU A 11 -7.35 14.81 0.68
CA LEU A 11 -6.25 14.26 1.46
C LEU A 11 -5.72 15.41 2.33
N ASP A 12 -6.22 15.53 3.54
CA ASP A 12 -5.72 16.43 4.56
C ASP A 12 -5.27 15.64 5.81
N GLY A 13 -4.62 16.34 6.74
CA GLY A 13 -4.18 15.74 8.00
C GLY A 13 -3.22 14.54 7.84
N ALA A 14 -3.52 13.48 8.59
CA ALA A 14 -2.65 12.31 8.73
C ALA A 14 -2.58 11.46 7.44
N GLU A 15 -3.64 11.40 6.64
CA GLU A 15 -3.66 10.64 5.38
C GLU A 15 -2.72 11.26 4.34
N PHE A 16 -2.68 12.60 4.25
CA PHE A 16 -1.75 13.28 3.36
C PHE A 16 -0.29 13.08 3.78
N LYS A 17 -0.01 13.10 5.09
CA LYS A 17 1.32 12.77 5.61
C LYS A 17 1.71 11.34 5.23
N LEU A 18 0.82 10.37 5.41
CA LEU A 18 1.05 8.98 5.03
C LEU A 18 1.34 8.84 3.53
N TYR A 19 0.58 9.54 2.67
CA TYR A 19 0.84 9.62 1.24
C TYR A 19 2.26 10.12 0.94
N GLN A 20 2.68 11.21 1.58
CA GLN A 20 4.00 11.78 1.39
C GLN A 20 5.11 10.83 1.83
N ASP A 21 4.93 10.13 2.94
CA ASP A 21 5.94 9.22 3.48
C ASP A 21 6.05 7.94 2.64
N VAL A 22 4.94 7.36 2.19
CA VAL A 22 4.94 6.24 1.22
C VAL A 22 5.62 6.65 -0.08
N THR A 23 5.30 7.84 -0.58
CA THR A 23 5.93 8.39 -1.80
C THR A 23 7.43 8.57 -1.60
N ARG A 24 7.88 9.02 -0.42
CA ARG A 24 9.31 9.19 -0.13
C ARG A 24 10.03 7.84 -0.06
N MET A 25 9.45 6.85 0.61
CA MET A 25 10.00 5.49 0.68
C MET A 25 10.22 4.92 -0.72
N VAL A 26 9.17 4.90 -1.55
CA VAL A 26 9.26 4.27 -2.88
C VAL A 26 10.26 5.03 -3.78
N LYS A 27 10.33 6.37 -3.69
CA LYS A 27 11.35 7.15 -4.41
C LYS A 27 12.78 6.81 -3.95
N SER A 28 13.01 6.66 -2.65
CA SER A 28 14.31 6.25 -2.10
C SER A 28 14.74 4.88 -2.64
N ILE A 29 13.80 3.92 -2.59
CA ILE A 29 14.00 2.57 -3.11
C ILE A 29 14.28 2.58 -4.63
N SER A 30 13.50 3.33 -5.41
CA SER A 30 13.66 3.46 -6.87
C SER A 30 15.00 4.08 -7.24
N THR A 31 15.41 5.15 -6.53
CA THR A 31 16.71 5.80 -6.75
C THR A 31 17.86 4.84 -6.48
N ARG A 32 17.78 4.05 -5.41
CA ARG A 32 18.77 3.00 -5.09
C ARG A 32 18.83 1.92 -6.18
N ALA A 33 17.69 1.46 -6.69
CA ALA A 33 17.64 0.44 -7.74
C ALA A 33 18.24 0.96 -9.07
N ALA A 34 17.90 2.20 -9.46
CA ALA A 34 18.42 2.82 -10.67
C ALA A 34 19.94 3.04 -10.63
N ALA A 35 20.51 3.30 -9.45
CA ALA A 35 21.95 3.43 -9.27
C ALA A 35 22.71 2.09 -9.45
N GLN A 36 22.04 0.94 -9.28
CA GLN A 36 22.66 -0.37 -9.44
C GLN A 36 22.64 -0.88 -10.88
N ALA A 37 21.58 -0.60 -11.65
CA ALA A 37 21.47 -1.00 -13.06
C ALA A 37 20.48 -0.14 -13.84
N PRO A 38 20.93 0.72 -14.77
CA PRO A 38 20.04 1.43 -15.70
C PRO A 38 19.27 0.44 -16.58
N GLY A 39 17.94 0.56 -16.62
CA GLY A 39 17.06 -0.33 -17.43
C GLY A 39 16.65 -1.63 -16.73
N ASP A 40 16.93 -1.78 -15.44
CA ASP A 40 16.55 -2.96 -14.67
C ASP A 40 15.01 -3.15 -14.61
N PRO A 41 14.47 -4.35 -14.94
CA PRO A 41 13.05 -4.68 -14.75
C PRO A 41 12.54 -4.40 -13.33
N ARG A 42 13.39 -4.48 -12.31
CA ARG A 42 13.07 -4.12 -10.92
C ARG A 42 12.72 -2.65 -10.76
N ALA A 43 13.31 -1.75 -11.55
CA ALA A 43 12.98 -0.32 -11.50
C ALA A 43 11.58 -0.05 -12.06
N ARG A 44 11.17 -0.73 -13.14
CA ARG A 44 9.79 -0.68 -13.66
C ARG A 44 8.79 -1.21 -12.63
N ALA A 45 9.12 -2.34 -11.99
CA ALA A 45 8.28 -2.89 -10.92
C ALA A 45 8.06 -1.90 -9.76
N MET A 46 9.05 -1.03 -9.46
CA MET A 46 8.89 0.02 -8.44
C MET A 46 8.00 1.18 -8.87
N GLY A 47 8.10 1.61 -10.13
CA GLY A 47 7.17 2.61 -10.67
C GLY A 47 5.74 2.11 -10.62
N PHE A 48 5.53 0.84 -10.97
CA PHE A 48 4.23 0.19 -10.87
C PHE A 48 3.74 0.09 -9.42
N LEU A 49 4.60 -0.37 -8.50
CA LEU A 49 4.25 -0.47 -7.08
C LEU A 49 3.90 0.90 -6.47
N MET A 50 4.58 1.97 -6.88
CA MET A 50 4.20 3.34 -6.50
C MET A 50 2.76 3.63 -6.92
N ALA A 51 2.45 3.47 -8.21
CA ALA A 51 1.12 3.75 -8.74
C ALA A 51 0.04 2.92 -8.02
N LEU A 52 0.36 1.64 -7.72
CA LEU A 52 -0.52 0.77 -6.96
C LEU A 52 -0.80 1.31 -5.54
N TYR A 53 0.23 1.70 -4.80
CA TYR A 53 0.06 2.25 -3.45
C TYR A 53 -0.72 3.56 -3.45
N GLN A 54 -0.48 4.43 -4.44
CA GLN A 54 -1.23 5.67 -4.60
C GLN A 54 -2.72 5.39 -4.87
N ARG A 55 -3.03 4.46 -5.79
CA ARG A 55 -4.41 4.04 -6.09
C ARG A 55 -5.10 3.40 -4.88
N ARG A 56 -4.39 2.56 -4.12
CA ARG A 56 -4.90 1.93 -2.89
C ARG A 56 -5.21 2.96 -1.82
N LEU A 57 -4.33 3.94 -1.58
CA LEU A 57 -4.57 5.00 -0.61
C LEU A 57 -5.76 5.89 -1.02
N ALA A 58 -5.85 6.26 -2.31
CA ALA A 58 -6.98 7.01 -2.83
C ALA A 58 -8.31 6.25 -2.67
N SER A 59 -8.28 4.92 -2.61
CA SER A 59 -9.45 4.09 -2.33
C SER A 59 -9.74 3.96 -0.82
N SER A 60 -8.73 3.61 -0.01
CA SER A 60 -8.83 3.57 1.46
C SER A 60 -7.46 3.35 2.13
N THR A 61 -7.27 4.00 3.28
CA THR A 61 -6.09 3.77 4.14
C THR A 61 -5.95 2.30 4.58
N ALA A 62 -7.06 1.59 4.78
CA ALA A 62 -7.06 0.14 5.06
C ALA A 62 -6.48 -0.71 3.92
N SER A 63 -6.77 -0.35 2.67
CA SER A 63 -6.22 -1.06 1.51
C SER A 63 -4.72 -0.86 1.37
N LEU A 64 -4.24 0.37 1.61
CA LEU A 64 -2.80 0.64 1.63
C LEU A 64 -2.10 -0.15 2.75
N LYS A 65 -2.64 -0.11 3.98
CA LYS A 65 -2.09 -0.88 5.11
C LYS A 65 -1.90 -2.35 4.74
N ALA A 66 -2.92 -2.98 4.18
CA ALA A 66 -2.88 -4.39 3.79
C ALA A 66 -1.75 -4.67 2.79
N SER A 67 -1.55 -3.81 1.78
CA SER A 67 -0.46 -3.92 0.82
C SER A 67 0.93 -3.75 1.45
N LEU A 68 1.11 -2.78 2.36
CA LEU A 68 2.36 -2.58 3.07
C LEU A 68 2.73 -3.80 3.93
N THR A 69 1.76 -4.33 4.68
CA THR A 69 1.94 -5.53 5.50
C THR A 69 2.30 -6.75 4.65
N ARG A 70 1.56 -7.03 3.57
CA ARG A 70 1.85 -8.17 2.69
C ARG A 70 3.24 -8.10 2.07
N ARG A 71 3.68 -6.92 1.66
CA ARG A 71 5.05 -6.73 1.15
C ARG A 71 6.08 -7.04 2.24
N ALA A 72 5.94 -6.45 3.44
CA ALA A 72 6.86 -6.70 4.55
C ALA A 72 6.95 -8.20 4.90
N ASP A 73 5.83 -8.90 4.92
CA ASP A 73 5.76 -10.34 5.21
C ASP A 73 6.39 -11.18 4.09
N SER A 74 6.19 -10.77 2.84
CA SER A 74 6.78 -11.45 1.69
C SER A 74 8.29 -11.30 1.66
N LEU A 75 8.81 -10.10 1.89
CA LEU A 75 10.25 -9.85 2.01
C LEU A 75 10.86 -10.59 3.21
N THR A 76 10.18 -10.61 4.36
CA THR A 76 10.62 -11.37 5.54
C THR A 76 10.74 -12.87 5.22
N ARG A 77 9.73 -13.44 4.55
CA ARG A 77 9.76 -14.84 4.11
C ARG A 77 10.92 -15.10 3.14
N LYS A 78 11.12 -14.23 2.15
CA LYS A 78 12.24 -14.37 1.21
C LYS A 78 13.60 -14.32 1.91
N LEU A 79 13.78 -13.44 2.88
CA LEU A 79 15.03 -13.38 3.67
C LEU A 79 15.25 -14.64 4.51
N ASN A 80 14.20 -15.26 5.03
CA ASN A 80 14.32 -16.45 5.86
C ASN A 80 14.50 -17.74 5.05
N HIS A 81 14.03 -17.76 3.79
CA HIS A 81 14.08 -18.90 2.88
C HIS A 81 14.98 -18.65 1.65
N ALA A 82 15.94 -17.73 1.76
CA ALA A 82 16.76 -17.28 0.63
C ALA A 82 17.49 -18.44 -0.08
N ASP A 83 17.88 -19.48 0.66
CA ASP A 83 18.56 -20.67 0.12
C ASP A 83 17.62 -21.62 -0.66
N GLU A 84 16.30 -21.51 -0.45
CA GLU A 84 15.28 -22.37 -1.07
C GLU A 84 14.59 -21.69 -2.27
N MET A 85 14.70 -20.36 -2.38
CA MET A 85 14.06 -19.60 -3.45
C MET A 85 14.95 -19.57 -4.70
N LEU A 86 14.64 -20.46 -5.65
CA LEU A 86 15.09 -20.33 -7.04
C LEU A 86 14.88 -18.89 -7.52
N LYS A 87 15.88 -18.35 -8.24
CA LYS A 87 15.84 -17.05 -8.90
C LYS A 87 14.54 -16.90 -9.68
N GLU A 88 13.57 -16.20 -9.11
CA GLU A 88 12.35 -15.82 -9.81
C GLU A 88 12.78 -14.98 -11.01
N GLY A 89 12.29 -15.36 -12.20
CA GLY A 89 12.56 -14.62 -13.43
C GLY A 89 12.01 -13.18 -13.33
N PRO A 90 12.44 -12.29 -14.23
CA PRO A 90 11.93 -10.92 -14.28
C PRO A 90 10.39 -10.94 -14.39
N ILE A 91 9.74 -10.14 -13.55
CA ILE A 91 8.29 -9.93 -13.64
C ILE A 91 8.02 -9.02 -14.84
N ASP A 92 7.12 -9.45 -15.71
CA ASP A 92 6.62 -8.59 -16.77
C ASP A 92 5.61 -7.60 -16.19
N ILE A 93 5.89 -6.31 -16.40
CA ILE A 93 5.11 -5.21 -15.84
C ILE A 93 4.28 -4.64 -16.99
N PRO A 94 2.94 -4.75 -16.93
CA PRO A 94 2.06 -4.24 -17.97
C PRO A 94 2.07 -2.71 -17.97
N ASP A 95 1.70 -2.13 -19.10
CA ASP A 95 1.32 -0.72 -19.16
C ASP A 95 -0.10 -0.47 -18.59
N GLU A 96 -0.57 0.77 -18.68
CA GLU A 96 -1.85 1.17 -18.10
C GLU A 96 -3.04 0.54 -18.84
N ASP A 97 -2.99 0.49 -20.17
CA ASP A 97 -4.07 -0.07 -21.00
C ASP A 97 -4.15 -1.59 -20.77
N GLU A 98 -3.01 -2.28 -20.79
CA GLU A 98 -2.91 -3.71 -20.48
C GLU A 98 -3.46 -4.03 -19.08
N TRP A 99 -3.13 -3.20 -18.08
CA TRP A 99 -3.61 -3.40 -16.71
C TRP A 99 -5.12 -3.27 -16.57
N GLU A 100 -5.75 -2.35 -17.29
CA GLU A 100 -7.20 -2.16 -17.25
C GLU A 100 -7.95 -3.34 -17.88
N GLU A 101 -7.38 -3.93 -18.93
CA GLU A 101 -7.90 -5.11 -19.63
C GLU A 101 -7.70 -6.43 -18.86
N MET A 102 -6.78 -6.49 -17.91
CA MET A 102 -6.53 -7.68 -17.09
C MET A 102 -7.75 -8.06 -16.23
N GLU A 103 -7.98 -9.37 -16.12
CA GLU A 103 -8.93 -9.93 -15.16
C GLU A 103 -8.49 -9.63 -13.73
N GLU A 104 -9.44 -9.42 -12.81
CA GLU A 104 -9.14 -9.05 -11.42
C GLU A 104 -8.20 -10.06 -10.74
N SER A 105 -8.45 -11.35 -10.97
CA SER A 105 -7.60 -12.43 -10.45
C SER A 105 -6.15 -12.38 -10.98
N GLN A 106 -5.96 -11.91 -12.22
CA GLN A 106 -4.62 -11.74 -12.81
C GLN A 106 -3.92 -10.53 -12.19
N ARG A 107 -4.64 -9.42 -12.00
CA ARG A 107 -4.13 -8.23 -11.30
C ARG A 107 -3.68 -8.60 -9.89
N GLU A 108 -4.53 -9.26 -9.10
CA GLU A 108 -4.19 -9.69 -7.74
C GLU A 108 -2.96 -10.59 -7.68
N LEU A 109 -2.82 -11.53 -8.62
CA LEU A 109 -1.65 -12.40 -8.70
C LEU A 109 -0.38 -11.60 -9.02
N LEU A 110 -0.46 -10.68 -9.98
CA LEU A 110 0.67 -9.83 -10.35
C LEU A 110 1.08 -8.90 -9.20
N GLU A 111 0.13 -8.30 -8.50
CA GLU A 111 0.40 -7.50 -7.29
C GLU A 111 1.18 -8.31 -6.26
N ARG A 112 0.75 -9.54 -5.96
CA ARG A 112 1.44 -10.42 -5.01
C ARG A 112 2.87 -10.73 -5.44
N LYS A 113 3.11 -10.95 -6.73
CA LYS A 113 4.46 -11.19 -7.26
C LYS A 113 5.32 -9.94 -7.09
N ILE A 114 4.80 -8.75 -7.42
CA ILE A 114 5.51 -7.47 -7.28
C ILE A 114 5.80 -7.15 -5.80
N GLU A 115 4.84 -7.36 -4.91
CA GLU A 115 4.98 -7.25 -3.45
C GLU A 115 6.11 -8.16 -2.92
N ALA A 116 6.43 -9.25 -3.61
CA ALA A 116 7.48 -10.18 -3.20
C ALA A 116 8.88 -9.83 -3.78
N VAL A 117 9.01 -8.87 -4.70
CA VAL A 117 10.31 -8.57 -5.33
C VAL A 117 11.31 -7.99 -4.32
N MET A 118 12.43 -8.71 -4.12
CA MET A 118 13.61 -8.17 -3.45
C MET A 118 14.39 -7.30 -4.45
N LEU A 119 14.74 -6.09 -4.01
CA LEU A 119 15.36 -5.09 -4.86
C LEU A 119 16.88 -5.04 -4.69
N THR A 120 17.37 -5.74 -3.67
CA THR A 120 18.77 -5.93 -3.39
C THR A 120 18.95 -7.30 -2.74
N GLU A 121 20.09 -7.94 -3.02
CA GLU A 121 20.51 -9.15 -2.32
C GLU A 121 21.13 -8.80 -0.95
N ASN A 122 21.33 -7.52 -0.65
CA ASN A 122 21.84 -7.08 0.64
C ASN A 122 20.76 -7.23 1.73
N ARG A 123 21.00 -8.18 2.63
CA ARG A 123 20.11 -8.51 3.75
C ARG A 123 19.84 -7.33 4.69
N GLU A 124 20.84 -6.50 4.97
CA GLU A 124 20.69 -5.33 5.86
C GLU A 124 19.74 -4.31 5.24
N LEU A 125 19.97 -3.96 3.97
CA LEU A 125 19.12 -3.01 3.24
C LEU A 125 17.68 -3.52 3.06
N THR A 126 17.49 -4.83 2.91
CA THR A 126 16.14 -5.44 2.85
C THR A 126 15.46 -5.41 4.22
N ASN A 127 16.20 -5.61 5.33
CA ASN A 127 15.64 -5.45 6.67
C ASN A 127 15.22 -4.00 6.98
N GLU A 128 15.99 -3.01 6.50
CA GLU A 128 15.59 -1.59 6.59
C GLU A 128 14.29 -1.32 5.84
N GLU A 129 14.13 -1.86 4.63
CA GLU A 129 12.88 -1.75 3.86
C GLU A 129 11.71 -2.40 4.60
N ILE A 130 11.90 -3.58 5.20
CA ILE A 130 10.87 -4.26 6.00
C ILE A 130 10.46 -3.39 7.21
N ALA A 131 11.42 -2.81 7.91
CA ALA A 131 11.16 -1.95 9.07
C ALA A 131 10.37 -0.69 8.66
N GLU A 132 10.74 -0.06 7.54
CA GLU A 132 10.04 1.08 6.96
C GLU A 132 8.58 0.75 6.61
N LEU A 133 8.37 -0.36 5.89
CA LEU A 133 7.03 -0.83 5.50
C LEU A 133 6.15 -1.10 6.73
N ARG A 134 6.71 -1.71 7.78
CA ARG A 134 5.99 -1.97 9.03
C ARG A 134 5.62 -0.68 9.74
N ARG A 135 6.52 0.31 9.80
CA ARG A 135 6.21 1.61 10.40
C ARG A 135 5.06 2.30 9.65
N LEU A 136 5.11 2.34 8.32
CA LEU A 136 4.04 2.93 7.50
C LEU A 136 2.70 2.19 7.68
N ALA A 137 2.72 0.86 7.82
CA ALA A 137 1.52 0.09 8.13
C ALA A 137 0.96 0.42 9.52
N THR A 138 1.81 0.68 10.52
CA THR A 138 1.39 1.17 11.84
C THR A 138 0.79 2.57 11.76
N GLU A 139 1.39 3.49 10.99
CA GLU A 139 0.84 4.82 10.74
C GLU A 139 -0.55 4.73 10.08
N ALA A 140 -0.70 3.86 9.08
CA ALA A 140 -1.99 3.60 8.45
C ALA A 140 -3.03 3.04 9.43
N GLN A 141 -2.63 2.16 10.36
CA GLN A 141 -3.54 1.64 11.38
C GLN A 141 -4.03 2.74 12.33
N ALA A 142 -3.14 3.63 12.78
CA ALA A 142 -3.51 4.71 13.68
C ALA A 142 -4.53 5.67 13.06
N ILE A 143 -4.44 5.90 11.74
CA ILE A 143 -5.43 6.69 10.99
C ILE A 143 -6.78 5.97 10.98
N ILE A 144 -6.79 4.66 10.68
CA ILE A 144 -8.03 3.86 10.65
C ILE A 144 -8.73 3.89 12.01
N ASP A 145 -7.97 3.69 13.10
CA ASP A 145 -8.51 3.69 14.45
C ASP A 145 -9.13 5.05 14.81
N GLY A 146 -8.45 6.16 14.47
CA GLY A 146 -8.97 7.51 14.70
C GLY A 146 -10.22 7.83 13.89
N ASP A 147 -10.28 7.37 12.63
CA ASP A 147 -11.44 7.53 11.75
C ASP A 147 -12.67 6.73 12.25
N GLU A 148 -12.44 5.50 12.73
CA GLU A 148 -13.49 4.66 13.33
C GLU A 148 -14.04 5.31 14.60
N GLU A 149 -13.17 5.82 15.47
CA GLU A 149 -13.56 6.54 16.68
C GLU A 149 -14.39 7.79 16.36
N ALA A 150 -13.99 8.57 15.35
CA ALA A 150 -14.73 9.75 14.90
C ALA A 150 -16.12 9.40 14.34
N LYS A 151 -16.22 8.32 13.55
CA LYS A 151 -17.50 7.82 13.00
C LYS A 151 -18.43 7.33 14.09
N LEU A 152 -17.91 6.57 15.05
CA LEU A 152 -18.68 6.07 16.20
C LEU A 152 -19.17 7.22 17.08
N SER A 153 -18.31 8.21 17.36
CA SER A 153 -18.69 9.41 18.12
C SER A 153 -19.82 10.18 17.44
N ARG A 154 -19.72 10.39 16.11
CA ARG A 154 -20.77 11.06 15.33
C ARG A 154 -22.07 10.27 15.30
N LEU A 155 -22.00 8.95 15.16
CA LEU A 155 -23.18 8.08 15.22
C LEU A 155 -23.86 8.17 16.60
N LYS A 156 -23.08 8.16 17.68
CA LYS A 156 -23.60 8.30 19.04
C LYS A 156 -24.35 9.63 19.21
N SER A 157 -23.76 10.75 18.79
CA SER A 157 -24.42 12.05 18.84
C SER A 157 -25.72 12.08 18.04
N LEU A 158 -25.75 11.48 16.85
CA LEU A 158 -26.98 11.39 16.05
C LEU A 158 -28.06 10.54 16.74
N LEU A 159 -27.69 9.43 17.36
CA LEU A 159 -28.64 8.59 18.09
C LEU A 159 -29.21 9.32 19.34
N GLU A 160 -28.38 10.10 20.03
CA GLU A 160 -28.81 10.98 21.13
C GLU A 160 -29.77 12.08 20.63
N GLU A 161 -29.44 12.77 19.53
CA GLU A 161 -30.30 13.80 18.92
C GLU A 161 -31.67 13.25 18.47
N GLN A 162 -31.73 11.99 18.05
CA GLN A 162 -32.97 11.32 17.65
C GLN A 162 -33.77 10.76 18.83
N GLY A 163 -33.35 11.02 20.08
CA GLY A 163 -34.04 10.55 21.28
C GLY A 163 -33.96 9.03 21.48
N PHE A 164 -33.03 8.34 20.81
CA PHE A 164 -32.93 6.87 20.84
C PHE A 164 -32.56 6.32 22.22
N PHE A 165 -32.02 7.17 23.10
CA PHE A 165 -31.66 6.85 24.48
C PHE A 165 -32.62 7.45 25.53
N GLU A 166 -33.63 8.22 25.09
CA GLU A 166 -34.68 8.74 25.99
C GLU A 166 -35.76 7.68 26.19
N GLY A 167 -35.51 6.72 27.09
CA GLY A 167 -36.47 5.65 27.39
C GLY A 167 -35.95 4.45 28.21
N PHE A 168 -34.72 4.51 28.73
CA PHE A 168 -34.17 3.55 29.69
C PHE A 168 -34.11 4.14 31.10
#